data_AF-A0A1L4FR50-F1
#
_entry.id   AF-A0A1L4FR50-F1
#
_cell.length_a   1.000
_cell.length_b   1.000
_cell.length_c   1.000
_cell.angle_alpha   90.00
_cell.angle_beta   90.00
_cell.angle_gamma   90.00
#
_symmetry.space_group_name_H-M   'P 1'
#
loop_
_entity.id
_entity.type
_entity.pdbx_description
1 polymer ?
#
loop_
_entity_poly.entity_id
_entity_poly.type
_entity_poly.pdbx_seq_one_letter_code
_entity_poly.pdbx_strand_id
1 'polypeptide(L)'
;MLSKLFHSYTKRKILLILIVIFSCINIALLTILSARFWARIPVEIEWLKQGYYNPETFSTPELIEESVLENSTTYQLRYVFLGMFIVLQTSFSICILISVISLYLLFSNKSNAEFLFNSLISLFGFIFAVTFFLIALKPVEAKRTAIFELNGTESYYKDMLASISYTEGWIVLFSSFFSLVISVIAKKSYGYVTNDFILKKAFREDILKS
;
A
#
# COMPACT_ATOMS: atom_id res chain seq x y z
N MET A 1 -11.56 -34.53 -19.38
CA MET A 1 -12.12 -33.92 -18.15
C MET A 1 -11.06 -33.71 -17.07
N LEU A 2 -10.22 -34.72 -16.78
CA LEU A 2 -9.09 -34.63 -15.82
C LEU A 2 -8.05 -33.54 -16.14
N SER A 3 -7.66 -33.35 -17.41
CA SER A 3 -6.68 -32.31 -17.77
C SER A 3 -7.16 -30.88 -17.43
N LYS A 4 -8.46 -30.60 -17.59
CA LYS A 4 -9.07 -29.30 -17.20
C LYS A 4 -9.02 -29.06 -15.69
N LEU A 5 -9.15 -30.12 -14.88
CA LEU A 5 -9.11 -30.05 -13.43
C LEU A 5 -7.69 -29.77 -12.90
N PHE A 6 -6.68 -30.51 -13.40
CA PHE A 6 -5.28 -30.26 -13.07
C PHE A 6 -4.82 -28.86 -13.50
N HIS A 7 -5.26 -28.41 -14.68
CA HIS A 7 -4.96 -27.07 -15.18
C HIS A 7 -5.54 -25.96 -14.28
N SER A 8 -6.76 -26.12 -13.79
CA SER A 8 -7.41 -25.19 -12.85
C SER A 8 -6.66 -25.09 -11.50
N TYR A 9 -6.20 -26.23 -10.98
CA TYR A 9 -5.50 -26.29 -9.69
C TYR A 9 -4.10 -25.65 -9.74
N THR A 10 -3.34 -25.91 -10.81
CA THR A 10 -2.03 -25.27 -11.05
C THR A 10 -2.19 -23.76 -11.26
N LYS A 11 -3.23 -23.33 -11.99
CA LYS A 11 -3.54 -21.91 -12.18
C LYS A 11 -3.76 -21.18 -10.85
N ARG A 12 -4.52 -21.75 -9.91
CA ARG A 12 -4.72 -21.17 -8.56
C ARG A 12 -3.40 -20.96 -7.81
N LYS A 13 -2.50 -21.94 -7.85
CA LYS A 13 -1.19 -21.85 -7.19
C LYS A 13 -0.35 -20.74 -7.78
N ILE A 14 -0.29 -20.64 -9.12
CA ILE A 14 0.44 -19.58 -9.81
C ILE A 14 -0.14 -18.20 -9.44
N LEU A 15 -1.47 -18.05 -9.44
CA LEU A 15 -2.13 -16.79 -9.07
C LEU A 15 -1.83 -16.39 -7.61
N LEU A 16 -1.81 -17.33 -6.68
CA LEU A 16 -1.41 -17.07 -5.29
C LEU A 16 0.07 -16.67 -5.16
N ILE A 17 0.97 -17.32 -5.91
CA ILE A 17 2.39 -16.94 -5.95
C ILE A 17 2.54 -15.51 -6.47
N LEU A 18 1.81 -15.12 -7.52
CA LEU A 18 1.80 -13.75 -8.01
C LEU A 18 1.31 -12.75 -6.96
N ILE A 19 0.25 -13.10 -6.20
CA ILE A 19 -0.23 -12.28 -5.08
C ILE A 19 0.86 -12.06 -4.04
N VAL A 20 1.61 -13.11 -3.68
CA VAL A 20 2.74 -13.01 -2.73
C VAL A 20 3.81 -12.06 -3.26
N ILE A 21 4.23 -12.25 -4.51
CA ILE A 21 5.25 -11.40 -5.16
C ILE A 21 4.80 -9.93 -5.17
N PHE A 22 3.58 -9.64 -5.62
CA PHE A 22 3.06 -8.27 -5.62
C PHE A 22 2.97 -7.68 -4.21
N SER A 23 2.56 -8.47 -3.22
CA SER A 23 2.50 -8.01 -1.82
C SER A 23 3.90 -7.64 -1.30
N CYS A 24 4.93 -8.44 -1.60
CA CYS A 24 6.31 -8.12 -1.23
C CYS A 24 6.81 -6.84 -1.91
N ILE A 25 6.55 -6.68 -3.21
CA ILE A 25 6.93 -5.47 -3.95
C ILE A 25 6.23 -4.25 -3.36
N ASN A 26 4.93 -4.35 -3.03
CA ASN A 26 4.18 -3.25 -2.45
C ASN A 26 4.70 -2.84 -1.07
N ILE A 27 5.13 -3.79 -0.22
CA ILE A 27 5.79 -3.48 1.05
C ILE A 27 7.08 -2.68 0.82
N ALA A 28 7.90 -3.07 -0.15
CA ALA A 28 9.13 -2.34 -0.49
C ALA A 28 8.82 -0.91 -0.98
N LEU A 29 7.85 -0.76 -1.89
CA LEU A 29 7.43 0.55 -2.40
C LEU A 29 6.87 1.46 -1.29
N LEU A 30 6.03 0.93 -0.39
CA LEU A 30 5.52 1.67 0.77
C LEU A 30 6.64 2.09 1.72
N THR A 31 7.66 1.25 1.89
CA THR A 31 8.83 1.58 2.71
C THR A 31 9.63 2.73 2.09
N ILE A 32 9.84 2.72 0.77
CA ILE A 32 10.50 3.81 0.04
C ILE A 32 9.69 5.10 0.15
N LEU A 33 8.37 5.04 -0.05
CA LEU A 33 7.48 6.20 0.07
C LEU A 33 7.49 6.78 1.49
N SER A 34 7.41 5.92 2.50
CA SER A 34 7.52 6.32 3.92
C SER A 34 8.86 7.00 4.20
N ALA A 35 9.97 6.41 3.77
CA ALA A 35 11.30 7.01 3.95
C ALA A 35 11.41 8.40 3.32
N ARG A 36 10.87 8.58 2.11
CA ARG A 36 10.83 9.91 1.44
C ARG A 36 9.96 10.90 2.19
N PHE A 37 8.81 10.48 2.68
CA PHE A 37 7.92 11.34 3.47
C PHE A 37 8.62 11.84 4.74
N TRP A 38 9.26 10.94 5.50
CA TRP A 38 9.99 11.32 6.71
C TRP A 38 11.22 12.18 6.44
N ALA A 39 11.96 11.89 5.37
CA ALA A 39 13.10 12.71 4.94
C ALA A 39 12.67 14.11 4.49
N ARG A 40 11.43 14.28 4.04
CA ARG A 40 10.91 15.60 3.63
C ARG A 40 10.67 16.53 4.81
N ILE A 41 10.24 16.01 5.96
CA ILE A 41 9.92 16.84 7.14
C ILE A 41 11.05 17.80 7.53
N PRO A 42 12.31 17.36 7.77
CA PRO A 42 13.38 18.28 8.14
C PRO A 42 13.71 19.27 7.02
N VAL A 43 13.65 18.84 5.75
CA VAL A 43 13.88 19.71 4.58
C VAL A 43 12.84 20.82 4.51
N GLU A 44 11.57 20.48 4.72
CA GLU A 44 10.47 21.45 4.70
C GLU A 44 10.58 22.43 5.87
N ILE A 45 10.90 21.95 7.07
CA ILE A 45 11.11 22.79 8.26
C ILE A 45 12.29 23.75 8.04
N GLU A 46 13.43 23.26 7.53
CA GLU A 46 14.60 24.11 7.28
C GLU A 46 14.33 25.14 6.18
N TRP A 47 13.66 24.73 5.10
CA TRP A 47 13.27 25.64 4.03
C TRP A 47 12.27 26.71 4.48
N LEU A 48 11.34 26.34 5.37
CA LEU A 48 10.41 27.27 6.00
C LEU A 48 11.13 28.22 6.95
N LYS A 49 12.14 27.77 7.72
CA LYS A 49 12.98 28.67 8.54
C LYS A 49 13.72 29.69 7.69
N GLN A 50 14.12 29.36 6.46
CA GLN A 50 14.78 30.31 5.58
C GLN A 50 13.82 31.37 5.00
N GLY A 51 12.51 31.14 5.04
CA GLY A 51 11.49 32.12 4.69
C GLY A 51 10.88 32.72 5.96
N TYR A 52 10.41 33.96 5.91
CA TYR A 52 9.89 34.65 7.08
C TYR A 52 10.89 34.81 8.23
N TYR A 53 11.72 35.83 8.12
CA TYR A 53 12.11 36.62 9.28
C TYR A 53 11.87 38.09 8.93
N ASN A 54 10.61 38.54 9.05
CA ASN A 54 10.44 39.95 9.38
C ASN A 54 10.69 40.03 10.90
N PRO A 55 11.84 40.57 11.35
CA PRO A 55 12.19 40.63 12.77
C PRO A 55 11.16 41.40 13.61
N GLU A 56 10.25 42.14 12.97
CA GLU A 56 9.16 42.86 13.62
C GLU A 56 7.95 41.98 14.00
N THR A 57 7.77 40.81 13.36
CA THR A 57 6.57 39.95 13.55
C THR A 57 6.77 38.87 14.63
N PHE A 58 8.00 38.45 14.90
CA PHE A 58 8.28 37.38 15.85
C PHE A 58 9.28 37.83 16.90
N SER A 59 8.80 37.94 18.14
CA SER A 59 9.55 38.52 19.26
C SER A 59 10.48 37.52 19.96
N THR A 60 10.25 36.21 19.80
CA THR A 60 11.03 35.15 20.45
C THR A 60 11.33 33.98 19.51
N PRO A 61 12.45 33.25 19.72
CA PRO A 61 12.80 32.06 18.95
C PRO A 61 11.75 30.93 19.03
N GLU A 62 11.00 30.85 20.14
CA GLU A 62 9.97 29.84 20.38
C GLU A 62 8.75 30.06 19.47
N LEU A 63 8.30 31.32 19.33
CA LEU A 63 7.18 31.68 18.44
C LEU A 63 7.50 31.43 16.96
N ILE A 64 8.78 31.57 16.60
CA ILE A 64 9.29 31.23 15.25
C ILE A 64 9.18 29.72 15.03
N GLU A 65 9.64 28.93 16.00
CA GLU A 65 9.63 27.47 15.87
C GLU A 65 8.20 26.92 15.80
N GLU A 66 7.30 27.42 16.63
CA GLU A 66 5.89 27.05 16.60
C GLU A 66 5.24 27.42 15.25
N SER A 67 5.46 28.65 14.77
CA SER A 67 4.94 29.09 13.48
C SER A 67 5.45 28.25 12.30
N VAL A 68 6.73 27.85 12.31
CA VAL A 68 7.31 26.98 11.28
C VAL A 68 6.66 25.60 11.29
N LEU A 69 6.43 25.03 12.48
CA LEU A 69 5.80 23.71 12.61
C LEU A 69 4.33 23.73 12.21
N GLU A 70 3.58 24.78 12.53
CA GLU A 70 2.19 24.97 12.09
C GLU A 70 2.08 25.07 10.57
N ASN A 71 3.01 25.78 9.93
CA ASN A 71 3.00 25.96 8.47
C ASN A 71 3.56 24.77 7.69
N SER A 72 4.25 23.82 8.35
CA SER A 72 4.70 22.59 7.70
C SER A 72 3.59 21.56 7.57
N THR A 73 2.96 21.53 6.40
CA THR A 73 1.89 20.57 6.07
C THR A 73 2.35 19.11 6.23
N THR A 74 3.59 18.79 5.85
CA THR A 74 4.14 17.44 5.99
C THR A 74 4.32 17.07 7.47
N TYR A 75 4.76 18.01 8.30
CA TYR A 75 4.89 17.80 9.74
C TYR A 75 3.52 17.56 10.41
N GLN A 76 2.51 18.36 10.07
CA GLN A 76 1.16 18.23 10.62
C GLN A 76 0.53 16.85 10.30
N LEU A 77 0.81 16.32 9.11
CA LEU A 77 0.26 15.04 8.66
C LEU A 77 1.04 13.81 9.15
N ARG A 78 2.17 13.99 9.86
CA ARG A 78 3.12 12.91 10.17
C ARG A 78 2.52 11.70 10.87
N TYR A 79 1.66 11.90 11.86
CA TYR A 79 1.07 10.80 12.63
C TYR A 79 -0.03 10.09 11.86
N VAL A 80 -0.80 10.83 11.05
CA VAL A 80 -1.81 10.25 10.16
C VAL A 80 -1.13 9.36 9.13
N PHE A 81 -0.07 9.86 8.50
CA PHE A 81 0.72 9.10 7.52
C PHE A 81 1.40 7.89 8.17
N LEU A 82 1.97 8.03 9.36
CA LEU A 82 2.54 6.90 10.11
C LEU A 82 1.51 5.79 10.30
N GLY A 83 0.30 6.14 10.78
CA GLY A 83 -0.79 5.19 10.98
C GLY A 83 -1.18 4.50 9.68
N MET A 84 -1.34 5.25 8.59
CA MET A 84 -1.67 4.69 7.28
C MET A 84 -0.59 3.74 6.75
N PHE A 85 0.68 4.12 6.85
CA PHE A 85 1.79 3.26 6.42
C PHE A 85 1.82 1.95 7.22
N ILE A 86 1.68 2.01 8.54
CA ILE A 86 1.65 0.82 9.40
C ILE A 86 0.47 -0.07 9.01
N VAL A 87 -0.75 0.49 8.91
CA VAL A 87 -1.95 -0.27 8.53
C VAL A 87 -1.77 -0.97 7.18
N LEU A 88 -1.22 -0.27 6.18
CA LEU A 88 -0.98 -0.85 4.86
C LEU A 88 0.10 -1.94 4.89
N GLN A 89 1.23 -1.73 5.55
CA GLN A 89 2.29 -2.73 5.65
C GLN A 89 1.83 -3.98 6.40
N THR A 90 1.11 -3.81 7.50
CA THR A 90 0.53 -4.93 8.25
C THR A 90 -0.49 -5.67 7.40
N SER A 91 -1.35 -4.97 6.67
CA SER A 91 -2.36 -5.58 5.78
C SER A 91 -1.71 -6.42 4.67
N PHE A 92 -0.68 -5.89 3.99
CA PHE A 92 0.07 -6.68 2.99
C PHE A 92 0.79 -7.87 3.61
N SER A 93 1.34 -7.73 4.82
CA SER A 93 1.96 -8.85 5.55
C SER A 93 0.96 -9.96 5.86
N ILE A 94 -0.27 -9.59 6.25
CA ILE A 94 -1.37 -10.55 6.44
C ILE A 94 -1.76 -11.21 5.11
N CYS A 95 -1.82 -10.46 3.99
CA CYS A 95 -2.05 -11.04 2.66
C CYS A 95 -1.00 -12.11 2.31
N ILE A 96 0.28 -11.85 2.59
CA ILE A 96 1.36 -12.83 2.38
C ILE A 96 1.11 -14.07 3.23
N LEU A 97 0.83 -13.92 4.52
CA LEU A 97 0.60 -15.03 5.44
C LEU A 97 -0.60 -15.89 5.00
N ILE A 98 -1.74 -15.26 4.66
CA ILE A 98 -2.93 -15.95 4.15
C ILE A 98 -2.60 -16.69 2.85
N SER A 99 -1.83 -16.07 1.95
CA SER A 99 -1.46 -16.68 0.67
C SER A 99 -0.52 -17.88 0.85
N VAL A 100 0.44 -17.80 1.76
CA VAL A 100 1.35 -18.91 2.10
C VAL A 100 0.58 -20.08 2.72
N ILE A 101 -0.34 -19.81 3.66
CA ILE A 101 -1.20 -20.84 4.25
C ILE A 101 -2.08 -21.49 3.17
N SER A 102 -2.66 -20.69 2.28
CA SER A 102 -3.47 -21.18 1.16
C SER A 102 -2.66 -22.07 0.22
N LEU A 103 -1.43 -21.67 -0.11
CA LEU A 103 -0.50 -22.50 -0.90
C LEU A 103 -0.18 -23.81 -0.18
N TYR A 104 0.13 -23.78 1.11
CA TYR A 104 0.37 -25.00 1.88
C TYR A 104 -0.83 -25.96 1.86
N LEU A 105 -2.05 -25.45 2.06
CA LEU A 105 -3.28 -26.26 2.00
C LEU A 105 -3.51 -26.86 0.60
N LEU A 106 -3.23 -26.10 -0.46
CA LEU A 106 -3.34 -26.57 -1.83
C LEU A 106 -2.24 -27.58 -2.21
N PHE A 107 -1.00 -27.40 -1.73
CA PHE A 107 0.06 -28.39 -2.00
C PHE A 107 -0.14 -29.67 -1.21
N SER A 108 -0.65 -29.58 0.02
CA SER A 108 -0.97 -30.74 0.85
C SER A 108 -2.31 -31.40 0.51
N ASN A 109 -3.07 -30.88 -0.46
CA ASN A 109 -4.42 -31.34 -0.83
C ASN A 109 -5.38 -31.45 0.38
N LYS A 110 -5.16 -30.67 1.45
CA LYS A 110 -5.98 -30.72 2.67
C LYS A 110 -7.29 -29.95 2.54
N SER A 111 -7.30 -28.90 1.72
CA SER A 111 -8.45 -28.03 1.51
C SER A 111 -8.32 -27.23 0.21
N ASN A 112 -9.46 -26.81 -0.33
CA ASN A 112 -9.52 -25.87 -1.45
C ASN A 112 -9.29 -24.41 -1.05
N ALA A 113 -9.10 -24.12 0.25
CA ALA A 113 -8.77 -22.80 0.80
C ALA A 113 -9.76 -21.67 0.41
N GLU A 114 -11.03 -22.01 0.12
CA GLU A 114 -11.99 -21.05 -0.41
C GLU A 114 -12.27 -19.86 0.52
N PHE A 115 -12.37 -20.10 1.82
CA PHE A 115 -12.58 -19.03 2.79
C PHE A 115 -11.39 -18.05 2.83
N LEU A 116 -10.16 -18.54 2.64
CA LEU A 116 -8.96 -17.71 2.62
C LEU A 116 -8.94 -16.77 1.41
N PHE A 117 -9.45 -17.22 0.26
CA PHE A 117 -9.62 -16.34 -0.91
C PHE A 117 -10.65 -15.23 -0.66
N ASN A 118 -11.75 -15.51 0.06
CA ASN A 118 -12.70 -14.47 0.46
C ASN A 118 -12.02 -13.43 1.36
N SER A 119 -11.21 -13.88 2.33
CA SER A 119 -10.42 -12.97 3.17
C SER A 119 -9.46 -12.11 2.35
N LEU A 120 -8.75 -12.68 1.36
CA LEU A 120 -7.88 -11.91 0.47
C LEU A 120 -8.64 -10.86 -0.33
N ILE A 121 -9.82 -11.18 -0.87
CA ILE A 121 -10.65 -10.24 -1.63
C ILE A 121 -11.04 -9.05 -0.75
N SER A 122 -11.56 -9.31 0.45
CA SER A 122 -11.93 -8.25 1.40
C SER A 122 -10.73 -7.40 1.81
N LEU A 123 -9.59 -8.05 2.08
CA LEU A 123 -8.37 -7.37 2.52
C LEU A 123 -7.77 -6.50 1.40
N PHE A 124 -7.75 -6.96 0.15
CA PHE A 124 -7.32 -6.12 -0.97
C PHE A 124 -8.29 -4.96 -1.24
N GLY A 125 -9.59 -5.15 -1.04
CA GLY A 125 -10.56 -4.05 -1.11
C GLY A 125 -10.29 -2.97 -0.06
N PHE A 126 -10.00 -3.39 1.17
CA PHE A 126 -9.58 -2.48 2.25
C PHE A 126 -8.25 -1.77 1.94
N ILE A 127 -7.22 -2.51 1.52
CA ILE A 127 -5.91 -1.96 1.13
C ILE A 127 -6.07 -0.91 0.02
N PHE A 128 -6.90 -1.19 -0.98
CA PHE A 128 -7.17 -0.25 -2.07
C PHE A 128 -7.77 1.05 -1.55
N ALA A 129 -8.78 0.97 -0.68
CA ALA A 129 -9.42 2.15 -0.09
C ALA A 129 -8.43 2.96 0.78
N VAL A 130 -7.65 2.32 1.65
CA VAL A 130 -6.67 3.00 2.50
C VAL A 130 -5.56 3.63 1.66
N THR A 131 -5.08 2.94 0.61
CA THR A 131 -4.07 3.49 -0.30
C THR A 131 -4.61 4.71 -1.05
N PHE A 132 -5.87 4.69 -1.47
CA PHE A 132 -6.51 5.86 -2.08
C PHE A 132 -6.51 7.06 -1.13
N PHE A 133 -6.85 6.86 0.15
CA PHE A 133 -6.80 7.93 1.15
C PHE A 133 -5.37 8.44 1.39
N LEU A 134 -4.38 7.56 1.45
CA LEU A 134 -2.96 7.95 1.58
C LEU A 134 -2.54 8.91 0.45
N ILE A 135 -2.95 8.63 -0.79
CA ILE A 135 -2.64 9.47 -1.95
C ILE A 135 -3.47 10.76 -1.93
N ALA A 136 -4.75 10.69 -1.58
CA ALA A 136 -5.64 11.84 -1.52
C ALA A 136 -5.21 12.86 -0.46
N LEU A 137 -4.65 12.39 0.66
CA LEU A 137 -4.13 13.21 1.75
C LEU A 137 -2.68 13.67 1.54
N LYS A 138 -2.13 13.56 0.32
CA LYS A 138 -0.78 14.05 0.06
C LYS A 138 -0.62 15.51 0.55
N PRO A 139 0.49 15.86 1.21
CA PRO A 139 0.74 17.22 1.66
C PRO A 139 0.65 18.21 0.49
N VAL A 140 0.01 19.35 0.74
CA VAL A 140 0.00 20.47 -0.21
C VAL A 140 1.39 21.09 -0.25
N GLU A 141 1.76 21.71 -1.37
CA GLU A 141 3.04 22.39 -1.50
C GLU A 141 3.21 23.46 -0.40
N ALA A 142 4.34 23.39 0.32
CA ALA A 142 4.71 24.39 1.30
C ALA A 142 5.02 25.70 0.56
N LYS A 143 4.41 26.80 1.03
CA LYS A 143 4.55 28.14 0.45
C LYS A 143 5.25 29.04 1.43
N ARG A 144 6.24 29.80 0.96
CA ARG A 144 6.87 30.88 1.73
C ARG A 144 6.78 32.19 0.97
N THR A 145 6.73 33.30 1.69
CA THR A 145 6.92 34.63 1.09
C THR A 145 8.36 35.03 1.36
N ALA A 146 9.14 35.20 0.30
CA ALA A 146 10.50 35.71 0.38
C ALA A 146 10.50 37.21 0.07
N ILE A 147 11.29 37.97 0.81
CA ILE A 147 11.47 39.42 0.64
C ILE A 147 12.81 39.60 -0.06
N PHE A 148 12.80 40.35 -1.17
CA PHE A 148 14.02 40.75 -1.86
C PHE A 148 13.99 42.25 -2.07
N GLU A 149 15.11 42.91 -1.81
CA GLU A 149 15.26 44.34 -2.07
C GLU A 149 15.78 44.53 -3.50
N LEU A 150 14.98 45.19 -4.34
CA LEU A 150 15.35 45.54 -5.71
C LEU A 150 15.30 47.06 -5.83
N ASN A 151 16.46 47.68 -6.04
CA ASN A 151 16.60 49.14 -6.17
C ASN A 151 15.96 49.93 -5.01
N GLY A 152 16.14 49.48 -3.76
CA GLY A 152 15.60 50.14 -2.55
C GLY A 152 14.08 50.03 -2.38
N THR A 153 13.42 49.16 -3.15
CA THR A 153 12.01 48.83 -2.98
C THR A 153 11.89 47.36 -2.58
N GLU A 154 11.26 47.08 -1.45
CA GLU A 154 10.94 45.71 -1.04
C GLU A 154 9.94 45.08 -2.01
N SER A 155 10.30 43.94 -2.59
CA SER A 155 9.43 43.14 -3.44
C SER A 155 9.16 41.79 -2.78
N TYR A 156 7.89 41.40 -2.72
CA TYR A 156 7.46 40.12 -2.15
C TYR A 156 7.27 39.10 -3.26
N TYR A 157 7.94 37.95 -3.15
CA TYR A 157 7.76 36.82 -4.05
C TYR A 157 7.31 35.58 -3.28
N LYS A 158 6.32 34.86 -3.82
CA LYS A 158 5.86 33.58 -3.25
C LYS A 158 6.69 32.46 -3.85
N ASP A 159 7.57 31.90 -3.04
CA ASP A 159 8.37 30.74 -3.39
C ASP A 159 7.67 29.46 -2.90
N MET A 160 7.80 28.37 -3.66
CA MET A 160 7.12 27.10 -3.39
C MET A 160 8.14 25.97 -3.37
N LEU A 161 8.10 25.14 -2.32
CA LEU A 161 8.96 23.97 -2.23
C LEU A 161 8.38 22.83 -3.07
N ALA A 162 9.15 22.34 -4.04
CA ALA A 162 8.73 21.27 -4.96
C ALA A 162 8.08 20.09 -4.24
N SER A 163 6.93 19.62 -4.73
CA SER A 163 6.14 18.54 -4.11
C SER A 163 6.87 17.19 -4.03
N ILE A 164 6.52 16.35 -3.04
CA ILE A 164 6.99 14.97 -2.97
C ILE A 164 6.33 14.16 -4.10
N SER A 165 7.10 13.31 -4.79
CA SER A 165 6.53 12.36 -5.73
C SER A 165 5.81 11.22 -5.00
N TYR A 166 4.54 10.98 -5.37
CA TYR A 166 3.70 9.89 -4.87
C TYR A 166 3.53 8.75 -5.89
N THR A 167 4.49 8.62 -6.82
CA THR A 167 4.42 7.62 -7.90
C THR A 167 4.34 6.20 -7.34
N GLU A 168 5.09 5.91 -6.28
CA GLU A 168 5.05 4.62 -5.57
C GLU A 168 3.65 4.34 -5.01
N GLY A 169 2.97 5.35 -4.47
CA GLY A 169 1.61 5.22 -3.97
C GLY A 169 0.62 4.82 -5.06
N TRP A 170 0.70 5.46 -6.23
CA TRP A 170 -0.12 5.09 -7.40
C TRP A 170 0.15 3.67 -7.88
N ILE A 171 1.42 3.25 -7.94
CA ILE A 171 1.79 1.88 -8.32
C ILE A 171 1.18 0.88 -7.32
N VAL A 172 1.27 1.16 -6.02
CA VAL A 172 0.67 0.33 -4.96
C VAL A 172 -0.85 0.26 -5.10
N LEU A 173 -1.50 1.39 -5.41
CA LEU A 173 -2.96 1.43 -5.63
C LEU A 173 -3.37 0.51 -6.78
N PHE A 174 -2.75 0.67 -7.96
CA PHE A 174 -3.05 -0.19 -9.11
C PHE A 174 -2.70 -1.65 -8.84
N SER A 175 -1.57 -1.92 -8.20
CA SER A 175 -1.16 -3.28 -7.83
C SER A 175 -2.16 -3.94 -6.88
N SER A 176 -2.69 -3.20 -5.90
CA SER A 176 -3.72 -3.71 -4.98
C SER A 176 -5.03 -4.04 -5.71
N PHE A 177 -5.43 -3.20 -6.67
CA PHE A 177 -6.59 -3.47 -7.53
C PHE A 177 -6.39 -4.71 -8.41
N PHE A 178 -5.22 -4.85 -9.05
CA PHE A 178 -4.90 -6.06 -9.81
C PHE A 178 -4.88 -7.31 -8.93
N SER A 179 -4.35 -7.20 -7.71
CA SER A 179 -4.31 -8.30 -6.74
C SER A 179 -5.72 -8.72 -6.30
N LEU A 180 -6.65 -7.77 -6.18
CA LEU A 180 -8.08 -8.03 -5.97
C LEU A 180 -8.68 -8.81 -7.14
N VAL A 181 -8.46 -8.36 -8.38
CA VAL A 181 -8.96 -9.04 -9.58
C VAL A 181 -8.39 -10.46 -9.68
N ILE A 182 -7.09 -10.64 -9.43
CA ILE A 182 -6.42 -11.95 -9.40
C ILE A 182 -7.06 -12.85 -8.35
N SER A 183 -7.35 -12.33 -7.15
CA SER A 183 -7.98 -13.07 -6.05
C SER A 183 -9.40 -13.55 -6.43
N VAL A 184 -10.18 -12.71 -7.12
CA VAL A 184 -11.50 -13.08 -7.64
C VAL A 184 -11.41 -14.17 -8.72
N ILE A 185 -10.48 -14.04 -9.67
CA ILE A 185 -10.26 -15.05 -10.73
C ILE A 185 -9.78 -16.38 -10.13
N ALA A 186 -8.87 -16.33 -9.16
CA ALA A 186 -8.38 -17.50 -8.44
C ALA A 186 -9.53 -18.20 -7.71
N LYS A 187 -10.40 -17.45 -7.02
CA LYS A 187 -11.61 -18.00 -6.39
C LYS A 187 -12.51 -18.72 -7.39
N LYS A 188 -12.84 -18.09 -8.54
CA LYS A 188 -13.71 -18.68 -9.58
C LYS A 188 -13.13 -19.91 -10.27
N SER A 189 -11.80 -20.08 -10.23
CA SER A 189 -11.13 -21.24 -10.82
C SER A 189 -11.31 -22.46 -9.90
N TYR A 190 -12.49 -23.11 -9.92
CA TYR A 190 -12.74 -24.31 -9.13
C TYR A 190 -11.82 -25.45 -9.57
N GLY A 191 -11.14 -26.06 -8.61
CA GLY A 191 -10.46 -27.34 -8.76
C GLY A 191 -10.97 -28.26 -7.65
N TYR A 192 -11.40 -29.47 -8.00
CA TYR A 192 -11.74 -30.47 -6.99
C TYR A 192 -10.45 -30.91 -6.30
N VAL A 193 -10.51 -31.12 -4.97
CA VAL A 193 -9.43 -31.80 -4.25
C VAL A 193 -9.31 -33.18 -4.87
N THR A 194 -8.22 -33.45 -5.60
CA THR A 194 -8.00 -34.74 -6.30
C THR A 194 -7.90 -35.92 -5.33
N ASN A 195 -7.76 -35.65 -4.03
CA ASN A 195 -7.70 -36.63 -2.95
C ASN A 195 -8.84 -36.47 -1.93
N ASP A 196 -10.00 -35.97 -2.32
CA ASP A 196 -11.17 -36.06 -1.44
C ASP A 196 -11.46 -37.55 -1.19
N PHE A 197 -11.27 -38.01 0.06
CA PHE A 197 -11.33 -39.43 0.43
C PHE A 197 -12.69 -40.05 0.03
N ILE A 198 -13.73 -39.22 0.02
CA ILE A 198 -15.09 -39.56 -0.38
C ILE A 198 -15.17 -39.86 -1.90
N LEU A 199 -14.52 -39.06 -2.74
CA LEU A 199 -14.46 -39.29 -4.19
C LEU A 199 -13.58 -40.49 -4.54
N LYS A 200 -12.47 -40.71 -3.81
CA LYS A 200 -11.65 -41.92 -3.97
C LYS A 200 -12.40 -43.20 -3.60
N LYS A 201 -13.30 -43.14 -2.61
CA LYS A 201 -14.14 -44.28 -2.20
C LYS A 201 -15.18 -44.60 -3.27
N ALA A 202 -15.88 -43.59 -3.79
CA ALA A 202 -16.84 -43.76 -4.89
C ALA A 202 -16.17 -44.28 -6.18
N PHE A 203 -15.00 -43.74 -6.55
CA PHE A 203 -14.26 -44.19 -7.74
C PHE A 203 -13.73 -45.63 -7.60
N ARG A 204 -13.32 -46.03 -6.39
CA ARG A 204 -12.87 -47.40 -6.13
C ARG A 204 -14.05 -48.39 -6.19
N GLU A 205 -15.24 -47.99 -5.72
CA GLU A 205 -16.44 -48.84 -5.79
C GLU A 205 -16.96 -49.03 -7.21
N ASP A 206 -16.88 -48.02 -8.09
CA ASP A 206 -17.28 -48.16 -9.49
C ASP A 206 -16.29 -49.00 -10.32
N ILE A 207 -14.98 -48.88 -10.06
CA ILE A 207 -13.95 -49.71 -10.72
C ILE A 207 -14.03 -51.18 -10.26
N LEU A 208 -14.46 -51.44 -9.02
CA LEU A 208 -14.65 -52.81 -8.51
C LEU A 208 -15.98 -53.44 -8.96
N LYS A 209 -16.89 -52.67 -9.54
CA LYS A 209 -18.16 -53.14 -10.11
C LYS A 209 -18.15 -53.33 -11.63
N SER A 210 -17.08 -52.89 -12.31
CA SER A 210 -16.81 -53.15 -13.74
C SER A 210 -15.87 -54.33 -13.92
#